data_AF-A0A9D2H6L3-F1
#
_entry.id   AF-A0A9D2H6L3-F1
#
_cell.length_a   1.000
_cell.length_b   1.000
_cell.length_c   1.000
_cell.angle_alpha   90.00
_cell.angle_beta   90.00
_cell.angle_gamma   90.00
#
_symmetry.space_group_name_H-M   'P 1'
#
loop_
_entity.id
_entity.type
_entity.pdbx_description
1 polymer ?
#
loop_
_entity_poly.entity_id
_entity_poly.type
_entity_poly.pdbx_seq_one_letter_code
_entity_poly.pdbx_strand_id
1 'polypeptide(L)'
;MRGLDFRKKRRRSSTGLRAQKSRAARRGLRFEDKSEKLHFAKEKLYSPTGIKSLVLWSVEILIVCMAAVFLVAAFGQRVSVAGDSMAPALRNGDVTLVNRLVYRFVKPSRGDIIVFSQSGDTHYSVKRIVGLPGETVQIKEGKILIDGEELTKDVSASDIAYAGLAEEPVELSADEYFVIGDNHTASDDSRVPGVGNIKEDDIYGKAWFIAGPWEDMGFI
;
A
#
# COMPACT_ATOMS: atom_id res chain seq x y z
N MET A 1 71.15 -133.70 -13.14
CA MET A 1 69.72 -134.07 -13.11
C MET A 1 68.91 -132.78 -12.92
N ARG A 2 68.44 -132.19 -14.03
CA ARG A 2 67.00 -132.04 -14.38
C ARG A 2 66.12 -131.52 -13.23
N GLY A 3 65.70 -130.26 -13.37
CA GLY A 3 64.68 -129.62 -12.56
C GLY A 3 64.28 -128.29 -13.20
N LEU A 4 63.64 -128.36 -14.36
CA LEU A 4 62.87 -127.26 -14.92
C LEU A 4 61.62 -127.08 -14.05
N ASP A 5 61.28 -125.86 -13.66
CA ASP A 5 59.87 -125.51 -13.60
C ASP A 5 59.60 -124.08 -14.08
N PHE A 6 58.72 -124.02 -15.06
CA PHE A 6 58.23 -122.84 -15.74
C PHE A 6 56.79 -122.64 -15.26
N ARG A 7 56.45 -121.53 -14.62
CA ARG A 7 55.04 -121.09 -14.62
C ARG A 7 54.81 -119.59 -14.49
N LYS A 8 54.31 -119.05 -15.61
CA LYS A 8 53.34 -117.93 -15.81
C LYS A 8 53.59 -116.63 -15.00
N LYS A 9 54.10 -115.57 -15.61
CA LYS A 9 53.40 -114.66 -16.56
C LYS A 9 52.14 -114.01 -15.95
N ARG A 10 52.31 -112.82 -15.36
CA ARG A 10 51.34 -111.72 -15.45
C ARG A 10 52.07 -110.44 -15.85
N ARG A 11 51.66 -109.89 -17.00
CA ARG A 11 52.13 -108.64 -17.60
C ARG A 11 51.14 -107.52 -17.21
N ARG A 12 51.72 -106.36 -16.89
CA ARG A 12 51.30 -104.98 -17.23
C ARG A 12 49.97 -104.41 -16.72
N SER A 13 50.07 -103.31 -15.99
CA SER A 13 49.72 -101.94 -16.45
C SER A 13 50.55 -100.97 -15.57
N SER A 14 51.45 -100.11 -16.04
CA SER A 14 51.37 -98.99 -17.00
C SER A 14 50.20 -98.05 -16.76
N THR A 15 50.41 -97.02 -15.92
CA THR A 15 50.14 -95.64 -16.33
C THR A 15 50.78 -94.67 -15.34
N GLY A 16 51.84 -94.01 -15.80
CA GLY A 16 52.32 -92.80 -15.15
C GLY A 16 51.35 -91.66 -15.43
N LEU A 17 50.92 -90.96 -14.38
CA LEU A 17 50.32 -89.64 -14.52
C LEU A 17 51.44 -88.62 -14.38
N ARG A 18 51.89 -88.17 -15.55
CA ARG A 18 52.72 -86.99 -15.77
C ARG A 18 52.07 -85.79 -15.09
N ALA A 19 52.90 -85.06 -14.34
CA ALA A 19 52.65 -83.70 -13.92
C ALA A 19 52.36 -82.82 -15.16
N GLN A 20 51.12 -82.35 -15.27
CA GLN A 20 50.75 -81.31 -16.22
C GLN A 20 50.57 -80.02 -15.44
N LYS A 21 51.69 -79.30 -15.23
CA LYS A 21 51.65 -77.90 -14.79
C LYS A 21 50.99 -77.08 -15.91
N SER A 22 49.69 -76.82 -15.78
CA SER A 22 49.01 -75.81 -16.60
C SER A 22 49.54 -74.44 -16.19
N ARG A 23 50.49 -73.90 -16.96
CA ARG A 23 50.76 -72.46 -16.96
C ARG A 23 49.54 -71.80 -17.61
N ALA A 24 48.59 -71.38 -16.79
CA ALA A 24 47.54 -70.47 -17.23
C ALA A 24 48.23 -69.18 -17.72
N ALA A 25 48.26 -69.00 -19.02
CA ALA A 25 48.66 -67.76 -19.66
C ALA A 25 47.72 -66.67 -19.15
N ARG A 26 48.23 -65.78 -18.29
CA ARG A 26 47.54 -64.55 -17.92
C ARG A 26 47.47 -63.69 -19.17
N ARG A 27 46.42 -63.86 -19.98
CA ARG A 27 45.98 -62.84 -20.93
C ARG A 27 45.56 -61.64 -20.09
N GLY A 28 46.48 -60.68 -19.94
CA GLY A 28 46.13 -59.38 -19.40
C GLY A 28 45.01 -58.80 -20.25
N LEU A 29 43.86 -58.58 -19.63
CA LEU A 29 42.79 -57.77 -20.21
C LEU A 29 43.39 -56.37 -20.40
N ARG A 30 43.67 -55.99 -21.65
CA ARG A 30 43.90 -54.59 -21.98
C ARG A 30 42.55 -53.89 -21.80
N PHE A 31 42.41 -53.18 -20.69
CA PHE A 31 41.38 -52.17 -20.57
C PHE A 31 41.86 -51.00 -21.43
N GLU A 32 41.24 -50.85 -22.59
CA GLU A 32 41.35 -49.63 -23.39
C GLU A 32 40.63 -48.54 -22.60
N ASP A 33 41.39 -47.62 -22.01
CA ASP A 33 40.84 -46.51 -21.22
C ASP A 33 40.16 -45.52 -22.16
N LYS A 34 38.92 -45.84 -22.53
CA LYS A 34 37.98 -44.91 -23.14
C LYS A 34 37.28 -44.15 -22.01
N SER A 35 38.04 -43.33 -21.27
CA SER A 35 37.42 -42.26 -20.50
C SER A 35 36.91 -41.23 -21.52
N GLU A 36 35.69 -41.43 -22.02
CA GLU A 36 34.95 -40.29 -22.56
C GLU A 36 34.92 -39.26 -21.43
N LYS A 37 35.52 -38.10 -21.69
CA LYS A 37 35.41 -36.97 -20.77
C LYS A 37 33.94 -36.67 -20.70
N LEU A 38 33.28 -37.12 -19.64
CA LEU A 38 31.98 -36.64 -19.22
C LEU A 38 32.13 -35.13 -19.14
N HIS A 39 31.71 -34.45 -20.20
CA HIS A 39 31.44 -33.03 -20.17
C HIS A 39 30.28 -32.90 -19.21
N PHE A 40 30.59 -32.81 -17.92
CA PHE A 40 29.74 -32.15 -16.98
C PHE A 40 29.56 -30.75 -17.59
N ALA A 41 28.45 -30.56 -18.30
CA ALA A 41 27.89 -29.24 -18.44
C ALA A 41 27.87 -28.76 -16.99
N LYS A 42 28.75 -27.80 -16.66
CA LYS A 42 28.56 -26.99 -15.48
C LYS A 42 27.14 -26.50 -15.67
N GLU A 43 26.19 -27.10 -14.97
CA GLU A 43 24.96 -26.41 -14.66
C GLU A 43 25.46 -25.05 -14.18
N LYS A 44 25.08 -24.00 -14.91
CA LYS A 44 25.42 -22.64 -14.55
C LYS A 44 24.79 -22.45 -13.18
N LEU A 45 25.54 -22.81 -12.14
CA LEU A 45 25.30 -22.48 -10.76
C LEU A 45 25.21 -20.97 -10.77
N TYR A 46 23.95 -20.53 -10.76
CA TYR A 46 23.46 -19.21 -10.40
C TYR A 46 24.52 -18.12 -10.63
N SER A 47 24.46 -17.49 -11.81
CA SER A 47 25.20 -16.25 -12.06
C SER A 47 24.95 -15.32 -10.88
N PRO A 48 25.98 -14.62 -10.34
CA PRO A 48 25.75 -13.69 -9.25
C PRO A 48 24.78 -12.65 -9.78
N THR A 49 23.52 -12.74 -9.33
CA THR A 49 22.47 -11.76 -9.61
C THR A 49 23.05 -10.45 -9.15
N GLY A 50 23.54 -9.67 -10.11
CA GLY A 50 24.46 -8.58 -9.84
C GLY A 50 23.82 -7.61 -8.87
N ILE A 51 24.64 -6.88 -8.11
CA ILE A 51 24.18 -5.82 -7.20
C ILE A 51 23.09 -4.93 -7.87
N LYS A 52 23.18 -4.72 -9.19
CA LYS A 52 22.15 -4.06 -10.02
C LYS A 52 20.77 -4.71 -9.94
N SER A 53 20.68 -6.04 -10.08
CA SER A 53 19.43 -6.79 -9.93
C SER A 53 18.91 -6.69 -8.50
N LEU A 54 19.76 -6.82 -7.49
CA LEU A 54 19.33 -6.68 -6.10
C LEU A 54 18.80 -5.27 -5.79
N VAL A 55 19.45 -4.23 -6.33
CA VAL A 55 18.99 -2.84 -6.26
C VAL A 55 17.67 -2.65 -7.00
N LEU A 56 17.51 -3.19 -8.21
CA LEU A 56 16.24 -3.11 -8.96
C LEU A 56 15.08 -3.74 -8.19
N TRP A 57 15.26 -4.97 -7.68
CA TRP A 57 14.26 -5.64 -6.85
C TRP A 57 13.94 -4.84 -5.58
N SER A 58 14.94 -4.23 -4.96
CA SER A 58 14.75 -3.39 -3.76
C SER A 58 13.95 -2.12 -4.08
N VAL A 59 14.20 -1.48 -5.22
CA VAL A 59 13.45 -0.30 -5.68
C VAL A 59 12.02 -0.67 -6.03
N GLU A 60 11.78 -1.79 -6.71
CA GLU A 60 10.44 -2.29 -7.02
C GLU A 60 9.63 -2.55 -5.73
N ILE A 61 10.22 -3.23 -4.75
CA ILE A 61 9.59 -3.47 -3.44
C ILE A 61 9.28 -2.14 -2.75
N LEU A 62 10.22 -1.19 -2.75
CA LEU A 62 10.00 0.12 -2.15
C LEU A 62 8.82 0.85 -2.81
N ILE A 63 8.74 0.83 -4.14
CA ILE A 63 7.64 1.44 -4.90
C ILE A 63 6.31 0.79 -4.52
N VAL A 64 6.24 -0.54 -4.46
CA VAL A 64 5.01 -1.26 -4.06
C VAL A 64 4.62 -0.93 -2.63
N CYS A 65 5.56 -0.88 -1.69
CA CYS A 65 5.30 -0.49 -0.31
C CYS A 65 4.82 0.96 -0.20
N MET A 66 5.46 1.90 -0.91
CA MET A 66 5.01 3.30 -0.96
C MET A 66 3.61 3.42 -1.56
N ALA A 67 3.33 2.70 -2.64
CA ALA A 67 2.00 2.66 -3.25
C ALA A 67 0.96 2.10 -2.28
N ALA A 68 1.28 1.02 -1.55
CA ALA A 68 0.37 0.45 -0.55
C ALA A 68 0.09 1.43 0.60
N VAL A 69 1.13 2.08 1.15
CA VAL A 69 0.96 3.11 2.20
C VAL A 69 0.12 4.28 1.68
N PHE A 70 0.39 4.74 0.46
CA PHE A 70 -0.39 5.79 -0.18
C PHE A 70 -1.86 5.38 -0.36
N LEU A 71 -2.12 4.16 -0.82
CA LEU A 71 -3.48 3.65 -0.99
C LEU A 71 -4.23 3.54 0.34
N VAL A 72 -3.60 3.01 1.39
CA VAL A 72 -4.23 2.94 2.71
C VAL A 72 -4.46 4.33 3.29
N ALA A 73 -3.53 5.26 3.11
CA ALA A 73 -3.68 6.61 3.63
C ALA A 73 -4.70 7.46 2.85
N ALA A 74 -4.82 7.25 1.54
CA ALA A 74 -5.78 7.96 0.70
C ALA A 74 -7.20 7.37 0.83
N PHE A 75 -7.32 6.03 0.77
CA PHE A 75 -8.62 5.34 0.66
C PHE A 75 -9.08 4.64 1.95
N GLY A 76 -8.20 4.51 2.94
CA GLY A 76 -8.46 3.70 4.13
C GLY A 76 -9.29 4.39 5.20
N GLN A 77 -9.55 5.70 5.10
CA GLN A 77 -10.32 6.45 6.08
C GLN A 77 -11.64 6.90 5.48
N ARG A 78 -12.74 6.46 6.10
CA ARG A 78 -14.12 6.70 5.65
C ARG A 78 -14.89 7.41 6.75
N VAL A 79 -15.59 8.48 6.41
CA VAL A 79 -16.47 9.22 7.31
C VAL A 79 -17.86 9.28 6.69
N SER A 80 -18.86 8.85 7.46
CA SER A 80 -20.26 8.96 7.06
C SER A 80 -20.74 10.38 7.33
N VAL A 81 -21.38 10.98 6.34
CA VAL A 81 -22.03 12.28 6.46
C VAL A 81 -23.39 12.07 7.13
N ALA A 82 -23.59 12.77 8.24
CA ALA A 82 -24.84 12.77 8.97
C ALA A 82 -25.50 14.16 8.86
N GLY A 83 -26.73 14.20 8.40
CA GLY A 83 -27.51 15.41 8.17
C GLY A 83 -27.24 16.07 6.81
N ASP A 84 -28.00 17.13 6.53
CA ASP A 84 -28.03 17.80 5.22
C ASP A 84 -27.23 19.10 5.18
N SER A 85 -26.37 19.35 6.17
CA SER A 85 -25.63 20.61 6.32
C SER A 85 -24.69 20.94 5.14
N MET A 86 -24.30 19.92 4.37
CA MET A 86 -23.41 20.04 3.22
C MET A 86 -24.12 19.83 1.88
N ALA A 87 -25.45 19.73 1.86
CA ALA A 87 -26.19 19.58 0.62
C ALA A 87 -26.09 20.87 -0.23
N PRO A 88 -25.95 20.78 -1.57
CA PRO A 88 -26.00 19.57 -2.38
C PRO A 88 -24.65 18.86 -2.58
N ALA A 89 -23.53 19.41 -2.09
CA ALA A 89 -22.21 18.82 -2.32
C ALA A 89 -22.03 17.45 -1.64
N LEU A 90 -22.58 17.29 -0.43
CA LEU A 90 -22.65 16.03 0.29
C LEU A 90 -24.05 15.86 0.87
N ARG A 91 -24.63 14.68 0.63
CA ARG A 91 -25.98 14.32 1.04
C ARG A 91 -25.93 13.47 2.30
N ASN A 92 -27.02 13.50 3.06
CA ASN A 92 -27.14 12.65 4.23
C ASN A 92 -27.03 11.16 3.83
N GLY A 93 -26.11 10.44 4.48
CA GLY A 93 -25.81 9.04 4.19
C GLY A 93 -24.60 8.83 3.27
N ASP A 94 -24.02 9.88 2.70
CA ASP A 94 -22.81 9.77 1.90
C ASP A 94 -21.63 9.27 2.74
N VAL A 95 -20.83 8.39 2.17
CA VAL A 95 -19.60 7.89 2.77
C VAL A 95 -18.43 8.53 2.05
N THR A 96 -17.78 9.47 2.71
CA THR A 96 -16.66 10.22 2.13
C THR A 96 -15.32 9.61 2.52
N LEU A 97 -14.37 9.63 1.58
CA LEU A 97 -12.97 9.37 1.83
C LEU A 97 -12.29 10.63 2.33
N VAL A 98 -11.47 10.47 3.37
CA VAL A 98 -10.79 11.59 4.01
C VAL A 98 -9.29 11.43 3.88
N ASN A 99 -8.63 12.42 3.28
CA ASN A 99 -7.20 12.49 3.18
C ASN A 99 -6.65 13.26 4.38
N ARG A 100 -6.09 12.53 5.34
CA ARG A 100 -5.41 13.12 6.51
C ARG A 100 -3.96 13.54 6.22
N LEU A 101 -3.31 12.92 5.24
CA LEU A 101 -1.91 13.19 4.96
C LEU A 101 -1.71 14.56 4.30
N VAL A 102 -2.65 15.02 3.48
CA VAL A 102 -2.51 16.30 2.78
C VAL A 102 -2.23 17.45 3.75
N TYR A 103 -2.93 17.50 4.89
CA TYR A 103 -2.74 18.55 5.89
C TYR A 103 -1.50 18.42 6.77
N ARG A 104 -0.74 17.32 6.63
CA ARG A 104 0.61 17.23 7.22
C ARG A 104 1.67 17.92 6.37
N PHE A 105 1.38 18.18 5.10
CA PHE A 105 2.34 18.72 4.13
C PHE A 105 1.90 20.06 3.54
N VAL A 106 0.60 20.32 3.47
CA VAL A 106 -0.01 21.51 2.85
C VAL A 106 -1.07 22.06 3.79
N LYS A 107 -1.13 23.37 3.99
CA LYS A 107 -2.17 23.97 4.84
C LYS A 107 -3.56 23.84 4.19
N PRO A 108 -4.63 23.68 4.99
CA PRO A 108 -6.00 23.78 4.49
C PRO A 108 -6.23 25.09 3.73
N SER A 109 -6.89 24.98 2.58
CA SER A 109 -7.13 26.09 1.66
C SER A 109 -8.61 26.47 1.62
N ARG A 110 -8.91 27.69 1.15
CA ARG A 110 -10.29 28.15 1.04
C ARG A 110 -11.06 27.24 0.08
N GLY A 111 -12.30 26.93 0.42
CA GLY A 111 -13.16 26.03 -0.34
C GLY A 111 -12.92 24.54 -0.06
N ASP A 112 -11.89 24.17 0.69
CA ASP A 112 -11.70 22.77 1.09
C ASP A 112 -12.87 22.30 1.98
N ILE A 113 -13.41 21.13 1.67
CA ILE A 113 -14.32 20.43 2.59
C ILE A 113 -13.48 19.64 3.57
N ILE A 114 -13.63 19.94 4.85
CA ILE A 114 -12.86 19.33 5.92
C ILE A 114 -13.73 18.53 6.86
N VAL A 115 -13.12 17.49 7.41
CA VAL A 115 -13.63 16.76 8.57
C VAL A 115 -12.87 17.26 9.79
N PHE A 116 -13.58 17.67 10.83
CA PHE A 116 -13.00 18.13 12.09
C PHE A 116 -13.79 17.61 13.28
N SER A 117 -13.18 17.63 14.46
CA SER A 117 -13.84 17.30 15.73
C SER A 117 -13.29 18.22 16.80
N GLN A 118 -14.18 18.92 17.51
CA GLN A 118 -13.77 19.87 18.54
C GLN A 118 -13.41 19.14 19.83
N SER A 119 -12.43 19.69 20.56
CA SER A 119 -11.96 19.15 21.83
C SER A 119 -13.11 18.92 22.83
N GLY A 120 -13.44 17.65 23.08
CA GLY A 120 -14.50 17.23 23.99
C GLY A 120 -15.73 16.64 23.31
N ASP A 121 -15.85 16.75 21.99
CA ASP A 121 -16.86 16.05 21.19
C ASP A 121 -16.31 14.71 20.68
N THR A 122 -17.17 13.72 20.55
CA THR A 122 -16.85 12.42 19.95
C THR A 122 -17.27 12.34 18.49
N HIS A 123 -17.97 13.36 17.98
CA HIS A 123 -18.52 13.38 16.64
C HIS A 123 -17.61 14.14 15.68
N TYR A 124 -17.55 13.63 14.45
CA TYR A 124 -16.91 14.33 13.34
C TYR A 124 -17.94 15.18 12.61
N SER A 125 -17.60 16.43 12.37
CA SER A 125 -18.37 17.35 11.56
C SER A 125 -17.69 17.56 10.22
N VAL A 126 -18.50 17.70 9.17
CA VAL A 126 -18.03 18.03 7.82
C VAL A 126 -18.54 19.41 7.45
N LYS A 127 -17.63 20.32 7.10
CA LYS A 127 -17.93 21.71 6.69
C LYS A 127 -16.93 22.20 5.65
N ARG A 128 -17.26 23.28 4.94
CA ARG A 128 -16.38 23.94 3.99
C ARG A 128 -15.65 25.10 4.63
N ILE A 129 -14.34 25.21 4.37
CA ILE A 129 -13.54 26.36 4.79
C ILE A 129 -13.94 27.59 3.97
N VAL A 130 -14.34 28.62 4.67
CA VAL A 130 -14.69 29.93 4.12
C VAL A 130 -13.65 30.97 4.48
N GLY A 131 -13.17 31.02 5.72
CA GLY A 131 -12.17 31.98 6.20
C GLY A 131 -10.86 31.30 6.56
N LEU A 132 -9.74 31.93 6.22
CA LEU A 132 -8.38 31.44 6.47
C LEU A 132 -7.72 32.16 7.66
N PRO A 133 -6.66 31.58 8.23
CA PRO A 133 -5.98 32.19 9.37
C PRO A 133 -5.50 33.62 9.10
N GLY A 134 -5.77 34.52 10.05
CA GLY A 134 -5.44 35.94 9.97
C GLY A 134 -6.41 36.80 9.16
N GLU A 135 -7.46 36.22 8.58
CA GLU A 135 -8.50 36.96 7.86
C GLU A 135 -9.62 37.44 8.80
N THR A 136 -10.36 38.44 8.33
CA THR A 136 -11.60 38.89 8.95
C THR A 136 -12.79 38.41 8.13
N VAL A 137 -13.68 37.64 8.75
CA VAL A 137 -14.90 37.13 8.11
C VAL A 137 -16.11 37.93 8.56
N GLN A 138 -16.93 38.36 7.62
CA GLN A 138 -18.21 39.00 7.91
C GLN A 138 -19.27 38.49 6.93
N ILE A 139 -20.53 38.40 7.37
CA ILE A 139 -21.67 38.09 6.52
C ILE A 139 -22.64 39.27 6.58
N LYS A 140 -22.82 39.93 5.43
CA LYS A 140 -23.70 41.10 5.31
C LYS A 140 -24.57 40.97 4.08
N GLU A 141 -25.87 41.26 4.24
CA GLU A 141 -26.86 41.16 3.15
C GLU A 141 -26.85 39.79 2.45
N GLY A 142 -26.62 38.73 3.22
CA GLY A 142 -26.58 37.35 2.73
C GLY A 142 -25.32 36.98 1.96
N LYS A 143 -24.30 37.84 1.95
CA LYS A 143 -23.03 37.63 1.26
C LYS A 143 -21.90 37.49 2.26
N ILE A 144 -20.93 36.64 1.94
CA ILE A 144 -19.70 36.52 2.72
C ILE A 144 -18.69 37.56 2.25
N LEU A 145 -18.09 38.25 3.21
CA LEU A 145 -16.99 39.19 3.02
C LEU A 145 -15.75 38.65 3.74
N ILE A 146 -14.62 38.71 3.06
CA ILE A 146 -13.29 38.41 3.58
C ILE A 146 -12.48 39.69 3.51
N ASP A 147 -12.03 40.18 4.66
CA ASP A 147 -11.32 41.46 4.78
C ASP A 147 -12.06 42.65 4.12
N GLY A 148 -13.39 42.58 4.13
CA GLY A 148 -14.29 43.60 3.54
C GLY A 148 -14.59 43.42 2.05
N GLU A 149 -13.99 42.42 1.38
CA GLU A 149 -14.27 42.10 -0.03
C GLU A 149 -15.22 40.91 -0.16
N GLU A 150 -16.21 41.01 -1.05
CA GLU A 150 -17.18 39.92 -1.28
C GLU A 150 -16.49 38.67 -1.85
N LEU A 151 -16.68 37.53 -1.17
CA LEU A 151 -16.18 36.24 -1.61
C LEU A 151 -17.06 35.72 -2.76
N THR A 152 -16.60 35.94 -3.99
CA THR A 152 -17.30 35.51 -5.23
C THR A 152 -16.68 34.27 -5.87
N LYS A 153 -15.50 33.84 -5.40
CA LYS A 153 -14.73 32.72 -5.94
C LYS A 153 -14.67 31.59 -4.92
N ASP A 154 -14.54 30.36 -5.42
CA ASP A 154 -14.26 29.12 -4.67
C ASP A 154 -15.38 28.62 -3.75
N VAL A 155 -16.30 29.49 -3.32
CA VAL A 155 -17.48 29.14 -2.54
C VAL A 155 -18.69 29.86 -3.11
N SER A 156 -19.71 29.11 -3.52
CA SER A 156 -21.01 29.70 -3.89
C SER A 156 -21.75 30.08 -2.61
N ALA A 157 -21.41 31.24 -2.04
CA ALA A 157 -21.94 31.70 -0.77
C ALA A 157 -22.85 32.92 -0.93
N SER A 158 -23.93 32.72 -1.69
CA SER A 158 -24.99 33.70 -1.84
C SER A 158 -26.20 33.30 -1.00
N ASP A 159 -26.99 34.28 -0.58
CA ASP A 159 -28.29 34.08 0.07
C ASP A 159 -28.22 33.45 1.47
N ILE A 160 -27.17 33.76 2.24
CA ILE A 160 -27.06 33.33 3.64
C ILE A 160 -28.08 34.09 4.49
N ALA A 161 -29.18 33.42 4.87
CA ALA A 161 -30.25 34.03 5.65
C ALA A 161 -29.87 34.34 7.12
N TYR A 162 -28.94 33.58 7.69
CA TYR A 162 -28.50 33.72 9.08
C TYR A 162 -26.99 33.93 9.15
N ALA A 163 -26.56 35.10 9.62
CA ALA A 163 -25.15 35.47 9.75
C ALA A 163 -24.53 35.03 11.10
N GLY A 164 -25.35 34.95 12.15
CA GLY A 164 -24.89 34.57 13.50
C GLY A 164 -23.76 35.46 14.00
N LEU A 165 -22.70 34.86 14.54
CA LEU A 165 -21.50 35.58 15.00
C LEU A 165 -20.87 36.46 13.93
N ALA A 166 -21.01 36.09 12.65
CA ALA A 166 -20.44 36.83 11.53
C ALA A 166 -21.29 38.01 11.07
N GLU A 167 -22.39 38.35 11.75
CA GLU A 167 -23.09 39.63 11.51
C GLU A 167 -22.15 40.82 11.79
N GLU A 168 -21.33 40.67 12.83
CA GLU A 168 -20.18 41.52 13.11
C GLU A 168 -18.88 40.89 12.57
N PRO A 169 -17.81 41.69 12.30
CA PRO A 169 -16.53 41.16 11.85
C PRO A 169 -15.92 40.16 12.86
N VAL A 170 -15.61 38.95 12.39
CA VAL A 170 -14.93 37.90 13.13
C VAL A 170 -13.49 37.82 12.67
N GLU A 171 -12.56 38.22 13.53
CA GLU A 171 -11.11 38.08 13.28
C GLU A 171 -10.65 36.66 13.60
N LEU A 172 -9.94 36.03 12.66
CA LEU A 172 -9.39 34.69 12.82
C LEU A 172 -7.95 34.74 13.33
N SER A 173 -7.64 33.94 14.34
CA SER A 173 -6.26 33.74 14.80
C SER A 173 -5.38 33.06 13.74
N ALA A 174 -4.06 32.99 13.98
CA ALA A 174 -3.08 32.45 13.04
C ALA A 174 -3.19 30.93 12.77
N ASP A 175 -4.03 30.23 13.53
CA ASP A 175 -4.33 28.80 13.46
C ASP A 175 -5.84 28.51 13.39
N GLU A 176 -6.67 29.51 13.10
CA GLU A 176 -8.13 29.39 13.09
C GLU A 176 -8.73 29.49 11.69
N TYR A 177 -9.77 28.71 11.45
CA TYR A 177 -10.52 28.65 10.21
C TYR A 177 -12.00 28.92 10.49
N PHE A 178 -12.63 29.71 9.64
CA PHE A 178 -14.08 29.88 9.65
C PHE A 178 -14.71 28.91 8.67
N VAL A 179 -15.66 28.09 9.13
CA VAL A 179 -16.30 27.07 8.30
C VAL A 179 -17.80 27.30 8.19
N ILE A 180 -18.36 26.99 7.03
CA ILE A 180 -19.80 27.05 6.76
C ILE A 180 -20.23 25.76 6.07
N GLY A 181 -21.46 25.31 6.35
CA GLY A 181 -22.09 24.25 5.57
C GLY A 181 -22.70 24.78 4.28
N ASP A 182 -22.53 24.05 3.18
CA ASP A 182 -23.07 24.42 1.87
C ASP A 182 -24.60 24.61 1.91
N ASN A 183 -25.28 23.90 2.82
CA ASN A 183 -26.68 24.17 3.13
C ASN A 183 -26.78 25.21 4.24
N HIS A 184 -26.76 26.49 3.85
CA HIS A 184 -26.69 27.63 4.76
C HIS A 184 -27.83 27.73 5.78
N THR A 185 -28.97 27.07 5.54
CA THR A 185 -30.15 27.11 6.43
C THR A 185 -30.25 25.96 7.42
N ALA A 186 -29.49 24.87 7.21
CA ALA A 186 -29.57 23.63 8.00
C ALA A 186 -28.20 23.18 8.51
N SER A 187 -27.33 24.13 8.85
CA SER A 187 -25.95 23.88 9.22
C SER A 187 -25.60 24.55 10.55
N ASP A 188 -25.21 23.74 11.53
CA ASP A 188 -24.49 24.18 12.72
C ASP A 188 -23.00 24.30 12.34
N ASP A 189 -22.53 25.54 12.18
CA ASP A 189 -21.19 25.88 11.72
C ASP A 189 -20.66 27.13 12.45
N SER A 190 -19.55 27.73 11.99
CA SER A 190 -18.87 28.80 12.73
C SER A 190 -19.72 30.04 13.03
N ARG A 191 -20.86 30.20 12.36
CA ARG A 191 -21.84 31.25 12.66
C ARG A 191 -22.50 31.05 14.03
N VAL A 192 -22.56 29.82 14.53
CA VAL A 192 -23.19 29.46 15.81
C VAL A 192 -22.15 29.56 16.93
N PRO A 193 -22.43 30.27 18.05
CA PRO A 193 -21.49 30.41 19.15
C PRO A 193 -20.99 29.09 19.78
N GLY A 194 -21.80 28.04 19.73
CA GLY A 194 -21.42 26.72 20.22
C GLY A 194 -20.39 25.98 19.35
N VAL A 195 -20.23 26.39 18.09
CA VAL A 195 -19.22 25.86 17.17
C VAL A 195 -18.04 26.82 17.08
N GLY A 196 -18.28 28.08 16.71
CA GLY A 196 -17.23 29.08 16.54
C GLY A 196 -16.14 28.70 15.54
N ASN A 197 -14.95 29.28 15.69
CA ASN A 197 -13.82 29.06 14.79
C ASN A 197 -13.19 27.68 15.04
N ILE A 198 -12.66 27.06 13.97
CA ILE A 198 -12.05 25.73 14.03
C ILE A 198 -10.53 25.87 14.05
N LYS A 199 -9.87 25.27 15.04
CA LYS A 199 -8.41 25.25 15.11
C LYS A 199 -7.82 24.29 14.10
N GLU A 200 -6.64 24.61 13.57
CA GLU A 200 -5.89 23.77 12.63
C GLU A 200 -5.71 22.34 13.18
N ASP A 201 -5.43 22.21 14.47
CA ASP A 201 -5.22 20.93 15.15
C ASP A 201 -6.50 20.08 15.32
N ASP A 202 -7.68 20.70 15.29
CA ASP A 202 -8.98 20.00 15.36
C ASP A 202 -9.39 19.43 13.98
N ILE A 203 -8.68 19.82 12.91
CA ILE A 203 -8.94 19.35 11.54
C ILE A 203 -8.37 17.95 11.35
N TYR A 204 -9.26 16.99 11.13
CA TYR A 204 -8.90 15.60 10.89
C TYR A 204 -8.32 15.36 9.48
N GLY A 205 -8.89 15.99 8.46
CA GLY A 205 -8.44 15.85 7.07
C GLY A 205 -9.38 16.42 6.02
N LYS A 206 -8.98 16.35 4.75
CA LYS A 206 -9.75 16.83 3.60
C LYS A 206 -10.69 15.73 3.09
N ALA A 207 -11.99 16.01 3.01
CA ALA A 207 -12.92 15.17 2.26
C ALA A 207 -12.68 15.39 0.76
N TRP A 208 -12.48 14.33 -0.01
CA TRP A 208 -12.06 14.44 -1.42
C TRP A 208 -12.80 13.53 -2.40
N PHE A 209 -13.50 12.50 -1.92
CA PHE A 209 -14.23 11.56 -2.77
C PHE A 209 -15.40 10.94 -2.03
N ILE A 210 -16.56 10.82 -2.68
CA ILE A 210 -17.73 10.10 -2.20
C ILE A 210 -17.59 8.64 -2.65
N ALA A 211 -17.42 7.73 -1.70
CA ALA A 211 -17.23 6.30 -1.94
C ALA A 211 -18.54 5.50 -1.90
N GLY A 212 -19.64 6.10 -1.47
CA GLY A 212 -20.95 5.47 -1.45
C GLY A 212 -22.04 6.45 -0.98
N PRO A 213 -23.32 6.19 -1.30
CA PRO A 213 -23.83 5.10 -2.14
C PRO A 213 -23.42 5.25 -3.62
N TRP A 214 -23.57 4.21 -4.44
CA TRP A 214 -22.97 4.14 -5.80
C TRP A 214 -23.49 5.25 -6.73
N GLU A 215 -24.69 5.72 -6.47
CA GLU A 215 -25.39 6.78 -7.21
C GLU A 215 -24.75 8.16 -7.00
N ASP A 216 -24.19 8.40 -5.81
CA ASP A 216 -23.58 9.68 -5.42
C ASP A 216 -22.04 9.63 -5.50
N MET A 217 -21.46 8.52 -5.98
CA MET A 217 -20.01 8.36 -6.11
C MET A 217 -19.38 9.40 -7.04
N GLY A 218 -18.37 10.11 -6.55
CA GLY A 218 -17.72 11.16 -7.32
C GLY A 218 -16.63 11.87 -6.54
N PHE A 219 -15.86 12.69 -7.26
CA PHE A 219 -14.98 13.67 -6.62
C PHE A 219 -15.80 14.84 -6.08
N ILE A 220 -15.32 15.37 -4.96
CA ILE A 220 -15.85 16.56 -4.31
C ILE A 220 -15.17 17.80 -4.90
#